data_AF-A0A6P2FZ19-F1
#
_entry.id   AF-A0A6P2FZ19-F1
#
_cell.length_a   1.000
_cell.length_b   1.000
_cell.length_c   1.000
_cell.angle_alpha   90.00
_cell.angle_beta   90.00
_cell.angle_gamma   90.00
#
_symmetry.space_group_name_H-M   'P 1'
#
loop_
_entity.id
_entity.type
_entity.pdbx_description
1 polymer ?
#
loop_
_entity_poly.entity_id
_entity_poly.type
_entity_poly.pdbx_seq_one_letter_code
_entity_poly.pdbx_strand_id
1 'polypeptide(L)'
;MPAYTGVGSRSTPTDQMQRLRDLADILAREGYELRSGGADGADTACEEGCELACGAKSIWLPWPGFQNRWPNPAQRTFLPAPGAFEIAARIHPRWPMLTRGPRALHARNAHQVLGHGLEDPSAFALCWTADGAQTEADVNSKTGGTGTAIRLAAQRGVPVFNLAREGAEDALFAFLAKLRAQRLAGANAGAPAHEEGDDGEEAEPPRNILRFPTR
;
A
#
# COMPACT_ATOMS: atom_id res chain seq x y z
N MET A 1 4.29 0.63 8.93
CA MET A 1 2.95 0.80 8.35
C MET A 1 2.85 -0.12 7.15
N PRO A 2 1.83 -0.99 7.03
CA PRO A 2 1.68 -1.83 5.84
C PRO A 2 1.28 -0.98 4.63
N ALA A 3 1.76 -1.32 3.44
CA ALA A 3 1.34 -0.67 2.20
C ALA A 3 0.42 -1.58 1.37
N TYR A 4 -0.40 -1.00 0.52
CA TYR A 4 -1.12 -1.73 -0.53
C TYR A 4 -0.96 -1.05 -1.88
N THR A 5 -1.03 -1.84 -2.94
CA THR A 5 -1.01 -1.33 -4.31
C THR A 5 -2.43 -1.03 -4.76
N GLY A 6 -2.75 0.21 -5.17
CA GLY A 6 -4.06 0.60 -5.70
C GLY A 6 -3.94 1.06 -7.14
N VAL A 7 -4.28 0.20 -8.11
CA VAL A 7 -3.98 0.40 -9.54
C VAL A 7 -5.07 -0.14 -10.45
N GLY A 8 -5.12 0.28 -11.72
CA GLY A 8 -6.03 -0.37 -12.66
C GLY A 8 -6.12 0.30 -14.02
N SER A 9 -7.12 -0.10 -14.80
CA SER A 9 -7.34 0.47 -16.12
C SER A 9 -7.74 1.95 -16.05
N ARG A 10 -7.30 2.74 -17.03
CA ARG A 10 -7.82 4.10 -17.26
C ARG A 10 -9.28 4.12 -17.72
N SER A 11 -9.78 2.97 -18.16
CA SER A 11 -11.17 2.77 -18.58
C SER A 11 -12.04 2.16 -17.47
N THR A 12 -11.66 2.34 -16.20
CA THR A 12 -12.43 1.80 -15.06
C THR A 12 -13.82 2.46 -15.04
N PRO A 13 -14.92 1.68 -15.06
CA PRO A 13 -16.27 2.21 -14.99
C PRO A 13 -16.54 2.99 -13.70
N THR A 14 -17.47 3.95 -13.75
CA THR A 14 -17.76 4.85 -12.62
C THR A 14 -18.17 4.11 -11.35
N ASP A 15 -18.98 3.05 -11.45
CA ASP A 15 -19.37 2.21 -10.32
C ASP A 15 -18.16 1.52 -9.68
N GLN A 16 -17.21 1.06 -10.50
CA GLN A 16 -15.99 0.42 -10.03
C GLN A 16 -15.01 1.44 -9.44
N MET A 17 -14.96 2.65 -9.98
CA MET A 17 -14.22 3.77 -9.38
C MET A 17 -14.77 4.11 -7.99
N GLN A 18 -16.10 4.16 -7.82
CA GLN A 18 -16.70 4.40 -6.51
C GLN A 18 -16.28 3.32 -5.50
N ARG A 19 -16.36 2.04 -5.89
CA ARG A 19 -15.93 0.92 -5.03
C ARG A 19 -14.45 1.02 -4.65
N LEU A 20 -13.56 1.33 -5.60
CA LEU A 20 -12.13 1.55 -5.32
C LEU A 20 -11.89 2.71 -4.35
N ARG A 21 -12.64 3.80 -4.50
CA ARG A 21 -12.57 4.97 -3.63
C ARG A 21 -12.97 4.64 -2.20
N ASP A 22 -14.10 3.95 -2.03
CA ASP A 22 -14.63 3.58 -0.71
C ASP A 22 -13.68 2.62 0.02
N LEU A 23 -13.14 1.63 -0.70
CA LEU A 23 -12.14 0.71 -0.15
C LEU A 23 -10.84 1.44 0.21
N ALA A 24 -10.40 2.40 -0.60
CA ALA A 24 -9.19 3.18 -0.31
C ALA A 24 -9.35 4.09 0.93
N ASP A 25 -10.52 4.69 1.14
CA ASP A 25 -10.84 5.43 2.38
C ASP A 25 -10.77 4.51 3.60
N ILE A 26 -11.40 3.33 3.53
CA ILE A 26 -11.34 2.33 4.62
C ILE A 26 -9.90 1.94 4.93
N LEU A 27 -9.12 1.59 3.90
CA LEU A 27 -7.73 1.17 4.06
C LEU A 27 -6.84 2.27 4.65
N ALA A 28 -7.04 3.51 4.23
CA ALA A 28 -6.35 4.66 4.79
C ALA A 28 -6.68 4.88 6.28
N ARG A 29 -7.96 4.75 6.67
CA ARG A 29 -8.38 4.80 8.09
C ARG A 29 -7.78 3.67 8.94
N GLU A 30 -7.53 2.52 8.32
CA GLU A 30 -6.81 1.40 8.95
C GLU A 30 -5.29 1.57 8.99
N GLY A 31 -4.79 2.71 8.51
CA GLY A 31 -3.36 3.02 8.49
C GLY A 31 -2.60 2.21 7.46
N TYR A 32 -3.19 1.89 6.31
CA TYR A 32 -2.42 1.42 5.16
C TYR A 32 -1.91 2.60 4.33
N GLU A 33 -0.70 2.46 3.78
CA GLU A 33 -0.19 3.38 2.77
C GLU A 33 -0.67 2.98 1.38
N LEU A 34 -1.29 3.91 0.64
CA LEU A 34 -1.58 3.72 -0.77
C LEU A 34 -0.31 3.84 -1.62
N ARG A 35 -0.06 2.84 -2.47
CA ARG A 35 0.92 2.91 -3.55
C ARG A 35 0.22 2.89 -4.91
N SER A 36 0.32 3.99 -5.65
CA SER A 36 -0.40 4.16 -6.92
C SER A 36 0.39 4.98 -7.93
N GLY A 37 -0.23 5.32 -9.06
CA GLY A 37 0.33 6.13 -10.11
C GLY A 37 -0.40 7.44 -10.37
N GLY A 38 -1.69 7.55 -10.04
CA GLY A 38 -2.53 8.65 -10.51
C GLY A 38 -2.49 8.82 -12.04
N ALA A 39 -2.62 7.70 -12.76
CA ALA A 39 -3.31 7.74 -14.04
C ALA A 39 -4.83 7.93 -13.81
N ASP A 40 -5.58 8.27 -14.86
CA ASP A 40 -7.04 8.32 -14.75
C ASP A 40 -7.64 6.95 -14.40
N GLY A 41 -8.90 6.95 -13.94
CA GLY A 41 -9.62 5.72 -13.58
C GLY A 41 -9.23 5.21 -12.19
N ALA A 42 -8.84 3.94 -12.11
CA ALA A 42 -8.61 3.25 -10.83
C ALA A 42 -7.56 3.92 -9.94
N ASP A 43 -6.46 4.36 -10.53
CA ASP A 43 -5.39 5.07 -9.83
C ASP A 43 -5.92 6.34 -9.15
N THR A 44 -6.65 7.19 -9.87
CA THR A 44 -7.33 8.38 -9.33
C THR A 44 -8.32 8.00 -8.22
N ALA A 45 -9.17 6.99 -8.44
CA ALA A 45 -10.18 6.59 -7.45
C ALA A 45 -9.54 6.16 -6.12
N CYS A 46 -8.47 5.37 -6.17
CA CYS A 46 -7.72 5.01 -4.97
C CYS A 46 -7.07 6.24 -4.30
N GLU A 47 -6.46 7.13 -5.09
CA GLU A 47 -5.83 8.34 -4.56
C GLU A 47 -6.85 9.25 -3.86
N GLU A 48 -8.01 9.47 -4.47
CA GLU A 48 -9.10 10.26 -3.89
C GLU A 48 -9.63 9.63 -2.59
N GLY A 49 -9.84 8.31 -2.56
CA GLY A 49 -10.29 7.62 -1.35
C GLY A 49 -9.27 7.73 -0.21
N CYS A 50 -7.99 7.56 -0.52
CA CYS A 50 -6.92 7.76 0.46
C CYS A 50 -6.88 9.20 0.99
N GLU A 51 -7.11 10.20 0.14
CA GLU A 51 -7.13 11.62 0.55
C GLU A 51 -8.30 11.97 1.45
N LEU A 52 -9.48 11.36 1.25
CA LEU A 52 -10.66 11.57 2.12
C LEU A 52 -10.39 11.23 3.59
N ALA A 53 -9.53 10.25 3.83
CA ALA A 53 -9.10 9.83 5.16
C ALA A 53 -7.80 10.51 5.62
N CYS A 54 -7.26 11.48 4.87
CA CYS A 54 -5.93 12.06 5.08
C CYS A 54 -4.82 10.98 5.19
N GLY A 55 -4.97 9.89 4.43
CA GLY A 55 -4.10 8.72 4.47
C GLY A 55 -2.71 8.98 3.89
N ALA A 56 -1.77 8.12 4.26
CA ALA A 56 -0.44 8.11 3.66
C ALA A 56 -0.50 7.53 2.24
N LYS A 57 0.21 8.16 1.31
CA LYS A 57 0.30 7.69 -0.08
C LYS A 57 1.68 7.93 -0.67
N SER A 58 1.97 7.15 -1.71
CA SER A 58 3.10 7.32 -2.61
C SER A 58 2.65 7.13 -4.06
N ILE A 59 2.87 8.16 -4.89
CA ILE A 59 2.33 8.25 -6.25
C ILE A 59 3.48 8.35 -7.25
N TRP A 60 3.78 7.26 -7.97
CA TRP A 60 4.89 7.25 -8.93
C TRP A 60 4.45 7.68 -10.31
N LEU A 61 4.76 8.89 -10.74
CA LEU A 61 4.51 9.41 -12.09
C LEU A 61 5.50 8.80 -13.10
N PRO A 62 5.07 8.44 -14.32
CA PRO A 62 5.99 7.90 -15.33
C PRO A 62 6.97 8.94 -15.88
N TRP A 63 6.61 10.23 -15.88
CA TRP A 63 7.46 11.35 -16.27
C TRP A 63 6.98 12.65 -15.60
N PRO A 64 7.84 13.69 -15.50
CA PRO A 64 7.42 15.02 -15.06
C PRO A 64 6.36 15.62 -15.97
N GLY A 65 5.29 16.16 -15.41
CA GLY A 65 4.15 16.72 -16.13
C GLY A 65 3.05 15.70 -16.46
N PHE A 66 3.19 14.43 -16.06
CA PHE A 66 2.11 13.44 -16.24
C PHE A 66 0.86 13.85 -15.45
N GLN A 67 -0.30 13.93 -16.13
CA GLN A 67 -1.55 14.49 -15.58
C GLN A 67 -1.37 15.89 -14.96
N ASN A 68 -0.52 16.75 -15.53
CA ASN A 68 -0.19 18.07 -15.00
C ASN A 68 0.43 18.05 -13.59
N ARG A 69 1.14 16.97 -13.24
CA ARG A 69 1.82 16.83 -11.94
C ARG A 69 3.32 16.64 -12.12
N TRP A 70 4.08 17.15 -11.15
CA TRP A 70 5.53 17.02 -11.09
C TRP A 70 5.94 16.21 -9.85
N PRO A 71 7.12 15.57 -9.85
CA PRO A 71 7.64 14.94 -8.65
C PRO A 71 7.85 15.99 -7.56
N ASN A 72 7.22 15.77 -6.42
CA ASN A 72 7.22 16.67 -5.29
C ASN A 72 7.05 15.84 -4.00
N PRO A 73 8.10 15.72 -3.17
CA PRO A 73 8.02 14.97 -1.91
C PRO A 73 6.92 15.46 -0.97
N ALA A 74 6.57 16.76 -0.98
CA ALA A 74 5.47 17.29 -0.16
C ALA A 74 4.10 16.78 -0.61
N GLN A 75 3.93 16.52 -1.91
CA GLN A 75 2.71 15.93 -2.49
C GLN A 75 2.82 14.40 -2.62
N ARG A 76 3.92 13.80 -2.15
CA ARG A 76 4.22 12.37 -2.25
C ARG A 76 4.19 11.84 -3.68
N THR A 77 4.61 12.66 -4.63
CA THR A 77 4.76 12.28 -6.03
C THR A 77 6.23 12.04 -6.37
N PHE A 78 6.50 10.93 -7.07
CA PHE A 78 7.87 10.44 -7.35
C PHE A 78 8.02 10.02 -8.82
N LEU A 79 9.25 9.79 -9.27
CA LEU A 79 9.54 9.18 -10.57
C LEU A 79 10.10 7.76 -10.37
N PRO A 80 9.93 6.86 -11.36
CA PRO A 80 10.56 5.55 -11.31
C PRO A 80 12.08 5.65 -11.34
N ALA A 81 12.74 4.93 -10.44
CA ALA A 81 14.19 4.77 -10.43
C ALA A 81 14.66 3.86 -11.58
N PRO A 82 15.93 3.93 -12.01
CA PRO A 82 16.47 3.05 -13.05
C PRO A 82 16.21 1.55 -12.82
N GLY A 83 16.38 1.07 -11.57
CA GLY A 83 16.10 -0.33 -11.22
C GLY A 83 14.65 -0.75 -11.48
N ALA A 84 13.70 0.19 -11.44
CA ALA A 84 12.30 -0.09 -11.75
C ALA A 84 12.10 -0.40 -13.24
N PHE A 85 12.87 0.24 -14.12
CA PHE A 85 12.89 -0.09 -15.56
C PHE A 85 13.49 -1.47 -15.79
N GLU A 86 14.52 -1.86 -15.06
CA GLU A 86 15.12 -3.19 -15.17
C GLU A 86 14.15 -4.30 -14.71
N ILE A 87 13.45 -4.09 -13.60
CA ILE A 87 12.39 -4.99 -13.13
C ILE A 87 11.28 -5.10 -14.18
N ALA A 88 10.78 -3.96 -14.68
CA ALA A 88 9.74 -3.95 -15.69
C ALA A 88 10.17 -4.63 -17.01
N ALA A 89 11.44 -4.50 -17.40
CA ALA A 89 12.01 -5.14 -18.58
C ALA A 89 12.03 -6.67 -18.47
N ARG A 90 12.30 -7.22 -17.28
CA ARG A 90 12.27 -8.66 -17.03
C ARG A 90 10.86 -9.24 -17.02
N ILE A 91 9.86 -8.43 -16.66
CA ILE A 91 8.47 -8.87 -16.48
C ILE A 91 7.64 -8.73 -17.75
N HIS A 92 7.87 -7.65 -18.52
CA HIS A 92 7.03 -7.35 -19.66
C HIS A 92 7.44 -8.19 -20.90
N PRO A 93 6.56 -9.05 -21.43
CA PRO A 93 6.92 -10.06 -22.44
C PRO A 93 7.41 -9.47 -23.77
N ARG A 94 7.07 -8.21 -24.07
CA ARG A 94 7.44 -7.52 -25.31
C ARG A 94 8.21 -6.22 -25.06
N TRP A 95 9.01 -6.15 -23.99
CA TRP A 95 9.74 -4.93 -23.60
C TRP A 95 10.56 -4.27 -24.72
N PRO A 96 11.29 -5.01 -25.58
CA PRO A 96 12.07 -4.40 -26.67
C PRO A 96 11.20 -3.59 -27.65
N MET A 97 9.93 -3.95 -27.82
CA MET A 97 8.98 -3.29 -28.73
C MET A 97 8.38 -2.00 -28.15
N LEU A 98 8.56 -1.73 -26.86
CA LEU A 98 7.96 -0.58 -26.21
C LEU A 98 8.76 0.70 -26.47
N THR A 99 8.05 1.81 -26.67
CA THR A 99 8.64 3.16 -26.70
C THR A 99 8.87 3.70 -25.27
N ARG A 100 9.49 4.87 -25.13
CA ARG A 100 9.84 5.49 -23.85
C ARG A 100 8.63 5.61 -22.89
N GLY A 101 7.49 6.08 -23.38
CA GLY A 101 6.29 6.32 -22.57
C GLY A 101 5.74 5.04 -21.92
N PRO A 102 5.37 4.01 -22.69
CA PRO A 102 4.96 2.72 -22.16
C PRO A 102 6.00 2.09 -21.23
N ARG A 103 7.30 2.14 -21.55
CA ARG A 103 8.34 1.65 -20.64
C ARG A 103 8.30 2.35 -19.28
N ALA A 104 8.11 3.67 -19.26
CA ALA A 104 7.98 4.42 -18.01
C ALA A 104 6.70 4.09 -17.24
N LEU A 105 5.57 3.86 -17.93
CA LEU A 105 4.33 3.39 -17.33
C LEU A 105 4.46 1.99 -16.71
N HIS A 106 5.26 1.10 -17.29
CA HIS A 106 5.54 -0.20 -16.69
C HIS A 106 6.56 -0.11 -15.56
N ALA A 107 7.57 0.77 -15.67
CA ALA A 107 8.58 0.98 -14.64
C ALA A 107 7.96 1.50 -13.32
N ARG A 108 7.07 2.49 -13.37
CA ARG A 108 6.34 2.95 -12.16
C ARG A 108 5.57 1.83 -11.47
N ASN A 109 5.05 0.85 -12.21
CA ASN A 109 4.31 -0.28 -11.62
C ASN A 109 5.20 -1.15 -10.72
N ALA A 110 6.52 -1.17 -10.96
CA ALA A 110 7.45 -1.86 -10.08
C ALA A 110 7.47 -1.24 -8.68
N HIS A 111 7.51 0.09 -8.58
CA HIS A 111 7.44 0.78 -7.30
C HIS A 111 6.06 0.69 -6.64
N GLN A 112 4.99 0.69 -7.43
CA GLN A 112 3.64 0.52 -6.88
C GLN A 112 3.52 -0.80 -6.09
N VAL A 113 4.22 -1.86 -6.52
CA VAL A 113 4.26 -3.15 -5.82
C VAL A 113 5.35 -3.23 -4.76
N LEU A 114 6.54 -2.65 -5.00
CA LEU A 114 7.74 -2.90 -4.19
C LEU A 114 8.25 -1.69 -3.37
N GLY A 115 7.52 -0.58 -3.39
CA GLY A 115 7.87 0.64 -2.66
C GLY A 115 9.09 1.37 -3.23
N HIS A 116 9.68 2.24 -2.42
CA HIS A 116 10.76 3.14 -2.82
C HIS A 116 12.04 2.41 -3.24
N GLY A 117 12.48 1.42 -2.45
CA GLY A 117 13.74 0.71 -2.72
C GLY A 117 13.63 -0.37 -3.80
N LEU A 118 12.41 -0.87 -4.07
CA LEU A 118 12.13 -2.05 -4.91
C LEU A 118 12.35 -3.41 -4.22
N GLU A 119 12.32 -3.44 -2.90
CA GLU A 119 12.44 -4.65 -2.07
C GLU A 119 11.34 -4.84 -1.04
N ASP A 120 10.44 -3.86 -0.86
CA ASP A 120 9.39 -3.89 0.17
C ASP A 120 8.02 -4.15 -0.48
N PRO A 121 7.61 -5.41 -0.67
CA PRO A 121 6.35 -5.74 -1.31
C PRO A 121 5.15 -5.21 -0.52
N SER A 122 4.17 -4.67 -1.23
CA SER A 122 2.84 -4.36 -0.68
C SER A 122 2.21 -5.60 -0.04
N ALA A 123 1.40 -5.42 1.00
CA ALA A 123 0.69 -6.50 1.67
C ALA A 123 -0.32 -7.19 0.74
N PHE A 124 -0.91 -6.43 -0.18
CA PHE A 124 -1.78 -6.90 -1.26
C PHE A 124 -1.86 -5.84 -2.37
N ALA A 125 -2.41 -6.22 -3.51
CA ALA A 125 -2.80 -5.31 -4.58
C ALA A 125 -4.32 -5.30 -4.75
N LEU A 126 -4.93 -4.13 -4.70
CA LEU A 126 -6.31 -3.86 -5.05
C LEU A 126 -6.34 -3.26 -6.46
N CYS A 127 -7.08 -3.87 -7.37
CA CYS A 127 -7.14 -3.37 -8.74
C CYS A 127 -8.49 -3.53 -9.43
N TRP A 128 -8.59 -2.91 -10.59
CA TRP A 128 -9.64 -3.21 -11.57
C TRP A 128 -9.05 -3.36 -12.97
N THR A 129 -9.34 -4.49 -13.61
CA THR A 129 -9.12 -4.69 -15.05
C THR A 129 -10.37 -5.33 -15.64
N ALA A 130 -10.75 -4.95 -16.86
CA ALA A 130 -12.00 -5.40 -17.48
C ALA A 130 -12.08 -6.94 -17.65
N ASP A 131 -10.93 -7.60 -17.76
CA ASP A 131 -10.80 -9.05 -17.90
C ASP A 131 -10.64 -9.78 -16.56
N GLY A 132 -10.68 -9.06 -15.42
CA GLY A 132 -10.57 -9.66 -14.09
C GLY A 132 -9.23 -10.36 -13.85
N ALA A 133 -8.14 -9.90 -14.46
CA ALA A 133 -6.84 -10.54 -14.27
C ALA A 133 -6.36 -10.41 -12.81
N GLN A 134 -5.98 -11.52 -12.20
CA GLN A 134 -5.58 -11.57 -10.78
C GLN A 134 -4.28 -12.36 -10.56
N THR A 135 -4.02 -13.34 -11.42
CA THR A 135 -2.81 -14.17 -11.43
C THR A 135 -1.98 -13.88 -12.68
N GLU A 136 -0.70 -14.28 -12.68
CA GLU A 136 0.15 -14.16 -13.87
C GLU A 136 -0.45 -14.87 -15.10
N ALA A 137 -1.13 -16.00 -14.90
CA ALA A 137 -1.78 -16.77 -15.97
C ALA A 137 -2.99 -16.03 -16.57
N ASP A 138 -3.68 -15.18 -15.81
CA ASP A 138 -4.80 -14.39 -16.33
C ASP A 138 -4.33 -13.24 -17.23
N VAL A 139 -3.09 -12.76 -17.03
CA VAL A 139 -2.61 -11.52 -17.67
C VAL A 139 -2.40 -11.73 -19.16
N ASN A 140 -3.22 -11.03 -19.94
CA ASN A 140 -3.19 -11.05 -21.40
C ASN A 140 -3.13 -9.63 -21.96
N SER A 141 -3.29 -9.48 -23.28
CA SER A 141 -3.24 -8.16 -23.93
C SER A 141 -4.37 -7.21 -23.50
N LYS A 142 -5.53 -7.74 -23.07
CA LYS A 142 -6.69 -6.95 -22.62
C LYS A 142 -6.50 -6.37 -21.23
N THR A 143 -5.66 -6.99 -20.39
CA THR A 143 -5.31 -6.48 -19.06
C THR A 143 -4.59 -5.12 -19.12
N GLY A 144 -3.85 -4.88 -20.21
CA GLY A 144 -3.12 -3.62 -20.43
C GLY A 144 -1.94 -3.43 -19.47
N GLY A 145 -1.65 -2.15 -19.16
CA GLY A 145 -0.48 -1.76 -18.34
C GLY A 145 -0.48 -2.36 -16.94
N THR A 146 -1.66 -2.50 -16.33
CA THR A 146 -1.86 -3.11 -15.00
C THR A 146 -1.31 -4.52 -14.90
N GLY A 147 -1.23 -5.23 -16.04
CA GLY A 147 -0.65 -6.57 -16.11
C GLY A 147 0.78 -6.67 -15.59
N THR A 148 1.59 -5.60 -15.64
CA THR A 148 2.93 -5.63 -15.01
C THR A 148 2.87 -5.66 -13.49
N ALA A 149 1.95 -4.91 -12.87
CA ALA A 149 1.77 -4.94 -11.42
C ALA A 149 1.26 -6.32 -10.98
N ILE A 150 0.30 -6.91 -11.72
CA ILE A 150 -0.25 -8.24 -11.42
C ILE A 150 0.82 -9.34 -11.53
N ARG A 151 1.62 -9.36 -12.61
CA ARG A 151 2.74 -10.33 -12.74
C ARG A 151 3.76 -10.16 -11.62
N LEU A 152 4.14 -8.92 -11.31
CA LEU A 152 5.11 -8.66 -10.25
C LEU A 152 4.58 -9.09 -8.88
N ALA A 153 3.31 -8.80 -8.60
CA ALA A 153 2.65 -9.22 -7.36
C ALA A 153 2.67 -10.75 -7.22
N ALA A 154 2.31 -11.48 -8.29
CA ALA A 154 2.35 -12.94 -8.32
C ALA A 154 3.77 -13.49 -8.04
N GLN A 155 4.80 -12.94 -8.69
CA GLN A 155 6.20 -13.36 -8.50
C GLN A 155 6.72 -13.09 -7.08
N ARG A 156 6.08 -12.19 -6.33
CA ARG A 156 6.46 -11.79 -4.96
C ARG A 156 5.53 -12.33 -3.89
N GLY A 157 4.58 -13.20 -4.26
CA GLY A 157 3.59 -13.74 -3.33
C GLY A 157 2.62 -12.70 -2.77
N VAL A 158 2.47 -11.56 -3.45
CA VAL A 158 1.53 -10.50 -3.07
C VAL A 158 0.15 -10.88 -3.62
N PRO A 159 -0.87 -11.07 -2.76
CA PRO A 159 -2.21 -11.37 -3.22
C PRO A 159 -2.81 -10.19 -3.97
N VAL A 160 -3.52 -10.48 -5.07
CA VAL A 160 -4.22 -9.49 -5.88
C VAL A 160 -5.72 -9.68 -5.69
N PHE A 161 -6.46 -8.59 -5.53
CA PHE A 161 -7.92 -8.54 -5.48
C PHE A 161 -8.38 -7.65 -6.63
N ASN A 162 -9.04 -8.25 -7.63
CA ASN A 162 -9.54 -7.52 -8.79
C ASN A 162 -11.06 -7.34 -8.69
N LEU A 163 -11.54 -6.09 -8.57
CA LEU A 163 -12.95 -5.78 -8.36
C LEU A 163 -13.89 -6.16 -9.52
N ALA A 164 -13.33 -6.49 -10.69
CA ALA A 164 -14.11 -7.09 -11.78
C ALA A 164 -14.54 -8.54 -11.49
N ARG A 165 -13.91 -9.21 -10.52
CA ARG A 165 -14.32 -10.56 -10.08
C ARG A 165 -15.41 -10.48 -9.01
N GLU A 166 -16.37 -11.40 -9.12
CA GLU A 166 -17.36 -11.63 -8.08
C GLU A 166 -16.68 -12.06 -6.77
N GLY A 167 -17.16 -11.53 -5.64
CA GLY A 167 -16.61 -11.82 -4.30
C GLY A 167 -15.23 -11.21 -4.01
N ALA A 168 -14.68 -10.37 -4.90
CA ALA A 168 -13.36 -9.77 -4.68
C ALA A 168 -13.27 -8.92 -3.41
N GLU A 169 -14.33 -8.17 -3.08
CA GLU A 169 -14.40 -7.39 -1.83
C GLU A 169 -14.48 -8.27 -0.60
N ASP A 170 -15.34 -9.28 -0.60
CA ASP A 170 -15.46 -10.22 0.51
C ASP A 170 -14.12 -10.93 0.77
N ALA A 171 -13.43 -11.33 -0.30
CA ALA A 171 -12.10 -11.93 -0.22
C ALA A 171 -11.06 -10.96 0.37
N LEU A 172 -11.11 -9.67 -0.01
CA LEU A 172 -10.26 -8.64 0.56
C LEU A 172 -10.55 -8.45 2.06
N PHE A 173 -11.82 -8.32 2.46
CA PHE A 173 -12.18 -8.15 3.86
C PHE A 173 -11.82 -9.36 4.72
N ALA A 174 -12.03 -10.58 4.22
CA ALA A 174 -11.58 -11.81 4.88
C ALA A 174 -10.06 -11.83 5.07
N PHE A 175 -9.30 -11.41 4.06
CA PHE A 175 -7.86 -11.28 4.13
C PHE A 175 -7.41 -10.24 5.17
N LEU A 176 -8.04 -9.06 5.18
CA LEU A 176 -7.76 -8.00 6.16
C LEU A 176 -8.07 -8.47 7.59
N ALA A 177 -9.20 -9.16 7.80
CA ALA A 177 -9.56 -9.73 9.10
C ALA A 177 -8.49 -10.71 9.60
N LYS A 178 -7.98 -11.59 8.71
CA LYS A 178 -6.88 -12.50 9.04
C LYS A 178 -5.60 -11.76 9.43
N LEU A 179 -5.21 -10.72 8.67
CA LEU A 179 -4.03 -9.91 9.00
C LEU A 179 -4.17 -9.20 10.35
N ARG A 180 -5.36 -8.67 10.68
CA ARG A 180 -5.63 -8.06 11.99
C ARG A 180 -5.47 -9.08 13.11
N ALA A 181 -6.07 -10.26 12.98
CA ALA A 181 -5.94 -11.32 13.98
C ALA A 181 -4.48 -11.73 14.23
N GLN A 182 -3.68 -11.85 13.16
CA GLN A 182 -2.25 -12.16 13.26
C GLN A 182 -1.45 -11.06 13.97
N ARG A 183 -1.75 -9.78 13.70
CA ARG A 183 -1.10 -8.65 14.38
C ARG A 183 -1.44 -8.59 15.87
N LEU A 184 -2.70 -8.82 16.23
CA LEU A 184 -3.12 -8.88 17.64
C LEU A 184 -2.44 -10.04 18.37
N ALA A 185 -2.38 -11.23 17.77
CA ALA A 185 -1.70 -12.38 18.35
C ALA A 185 -0.20 -12.13 18.56
N GLY A 186 0.47 -11.50 17.58
CA GLY A 186 1.89 -11.14 17.68
C GLY A 186 2.18 -10.06 18.72
N ALA A 187 1.27 -9.07 18.87
CA ALA A 187 1.40 -8.04 19.91
C ALA A 187 1.24 -8.62 21.32
N ASN A 188 0.30 -9.55 21.52
CA ASN A 188 0.10 -10.21 22.81
C ASN A 188 1.26 -11.15 23.19
N ALA A 189 1.95 -11.75 22.22
CA ALA A 189 3.11 -12.60 22.47
C ALA A 189 4.41 -11.83 22.80
N GLY A 190 4.44 -10.51 22.52
CA GLY A 190 5.60 -9.64 22.78
C GLY A 190 5.46 -8.74 24.01
N ALA A 191 4.34 -8.79 24.74
CA ALA A 191 4.18 -8.07 25.99
C ALA A 191 5.03 -8.76 27.08
N PRO A 192 5.97 -8.06 27.76
CA PRO A 192 6.67 -8.65 28.88
C PRO A 192 5.65 -9.00 29.96
N ALA A 193 5.73 -10.24 30.48
CA ALA A 193 5.03 -10.59 31.70
C ALA A 193 5.46 -9.59 32.77
N HIS A 194 4.52 -8.78 33.26
CA HIS A 194 4.71 -8.09 34.52
C HIS A 194 4.88 -9.16 35.58
N GLU A 195 6.12 -9.40 35.99
CA GLU A 195 6.39 -10.05 37.27
C GLU A 195 5.79 -9.14 38.34
N GLU A 196 4.69 -9.60 38.95
CA GLU A 196 4.17 -9.03 40.19
C GLU A 196 5.25 -9.25 41.26
N GLY A 197 6.09 -8.23 41.44
CA GLY A 197 6.92 -8.08 42.62
C GLY A 197 6.01 -7.78 43.80
N ASP A 198 5.73 -8.83 44.59
CA ASP A 198 5.22 -8.76 45.95
C ASP A 198 6.31 -8.17 46.85
N ASP A 199 6.37 -6.84 46.93
CA ASP A 199 7.15 -6.14 47.94
C ASP A 199 6.19 -5.40 48.87
N GLY A 200 5.63 -6.17 49.81
CA GLY A 200 5.02 -5.62 51.01
C GLY A 200 6.10 -4.99 51.89
N GLU A 201 6.21 -3.67 51.89
CA GLU A 201 6.98 -2.92 52.90
C GLU A 201 6.07 -1.88 53.58
N GLU A 202 5.83 -2.13 54.87
CA GLU A 202 5.01 -1.31 55.77
C GLU A 202 5.55 0.11 55.88
N ALA A 203 4.66 1.09 55.69
CA ALA A 203 4.96 2.50 55.87
C ALA A 203 5.16 2.86 57.36
N GLU A 204 6.36 3.30 57.74
CA GLU A 204 6.59 3.98 59.02
C GLU A 204 6.07 5.44 59.02
N PRO A 205 5.48 5.94 60.12
CA PRO A 205 4.93 7.29 60.20
C PRO A 205 5.98 8.36 60.54
N PRO A 206 5.72 9.66 60.27
CA PRO A 206 6.75 10.69 60.22
C PRO A 206 7.21 11.13 61.61
N ARG A 207 8.54 11.22 61.80
CA ARG A 207 9.15 11.86 62.97
C ARG A 207 9.48 13.32 62.70
N ASN A 208 8.75 14.16 63.39
CA ASN A 208 8.89 15.61 63.49
C ASN A 208 9.98 15.94 64.54
N ILE A 209 11.09 16.61 64.18
CA ILE A 209 11.99 17.30 65.13
C ILE A 209 12.50 18.61 64.51
N LEU A 210 12.14 19.71 65.16
CA LEU A 210 12.66 21.07 65.00
C LEU A 210 14.11 21.19 65.49
N ARG A 211 14.95 21.99 64.81
CA ARG A 211 15.64 23.19 65.38
C ARG A 211 16.65 23.84 64.41
N PHE A 212 16.52 25.16 64.27
CA PHE A 212 17.50 26.15 63.78
C PHE A 212 18.76 26.21 64.67
N PRO A 213 19.92 26.75 64.22
CA PRO A 213 20.16 28.21 64.26
C PRO A 213 20.99 28.83 63.12
N THR A 214 20.60 30.07 62.78
CA THR A 214 21.35 31.27 62.32
C THR A 214 22.81 31.16 61.82
N ARG A 215 23.05 31.72 60.63
CA ARG A 215 23.62 33.07 60.44
C ARG A 215 23.13 33.69 59.14
#